data_AF-A0A4R2D009-F1
#
_entry.id   AF-A0A4R2D009-F1
#
_cell.length_a   1.000
_cell.length_b   1.000
_cell.length_c   1.000
_cell.angle_alpha   90.00
_cell.angle_beta   90.00
_cell.angle_gamma   90.00
#
_symmetry.space_group_name_H-M   'P 1'
#
loop_
_entity.id
_entity.type
_entity.pdbx_description
1 polymer ?
#
loop_
_entity_poly.entity_id
_entity_poly.type
_entity_poly.pdbx_seq_one_letter_code
_entity_poly.pdbx_strand_id
1 'polypeptide(L)'
;MTIKTVSTTPYSDQKPGTSGLRKKVPVFQQKNYAENFIQSIFDSLEGFAGETLVIGGDGRYYNREVIQLAIKMAAANGFGRVLVGRGGILSTPAASNVIRKYKAFGGIVLSASHNPGGPTEDFGIKYNIGNGGPAPEKITDAIFARTKSIDSYKISDVADVNLDLEGTHEIEGMTITVIDPVADYAELMEQLFDFAAIRTLLSGGFRIVFDAMSAVTGPYAKEILENRLGATKGSVLNFMPLPDFGGHHPDPNLVHARALYETMMADDAPDFGAASDGDGDRNLIIGKGIFVTPSDSLALLAANAHLAPGYAKGLAGIARSMPTSGAADRVAEKLGIGIYETPTGWKFFGNLLDAGLATICGEESAGTGSNHVREKDGLWAVLLWLNILAVRKESVLDIVKQHWATYGRNYYSRHDYEEVDTDAANGLVANLRGELATLPGKTFGALKVETADDFAYNDPVDQSVSKNQGVRILFEGGSRVVFRLSGTGTSGATLRVYVERFEPDPARHDIDTQEALADLIAVADAIAGIKSRTGRDAPTVIT
;
A
#
# COMPACT_ATOMS: atom_id res chain seq x y z
N MET A 1 -28.67 6.19 28.18
CA MET A 1 -27.29 6.33 27.71
C MET A 1 -26.92 7.79 27.95
N THR A 2 -25.71 8.05 28.43
CA THR A 2 -25.27 9.42 28.76
C THR A 2 -23.97 9.71 28.04
N ILE A 3 -23.97 10.77 27.24
CA ILE A 3 -22.74 11.32 26.68
C ILE A 3 -21.92 11.93 27.83
N LYS A 4 -20.69 11.45 27.99
CA LYS A 4 -19.73 11.94 28.97
C LYS A 4 -18.69 12.80 28.27
N THR A 5 -18.31 13.90 28.92
CA THR A 5 -17.08 14.63 28.59
C THR A 5 -16.02 14.21 29.59
N VAL A 6 -14.93 13.61 29.09
CA VAL A 6 -13.85 13.08 29.91
C VAL A 6 -12.63 13.98 29.76
N SER A 7 -12.15 14.53 30.88
CA SER A 7 -10.89 15.29 30.89
C SER A 7 -9.70 14.37 30.61
N THR A 8 -8.75 14.86 29.82
CA THR A 8 -7.56 14.12 29.40
C THR A 8 -6.35 15.05 29.32
N THR A 9 -5.17 14.47 29.07
CA THR A 9 -3.92 15.21 28.86
C THR A 9 -3.32 14.84 27.50
N PRO A 10 -2.70 15.80 26.78
CA PRO A 10 -2.04 15.52 25.50
C PRO A 10 -0.92 14.48 25.58
N TYR A 11 -0.69 13.78 24.47
CA TYR A 11 0.51 12.97 24.24
C TYR A 11 1.43 13.67 23.24
N SER A 12 2.74 13.55 23.41
CA SER A 12 3.74 14.21 22.55
C SER A 12 4.02 13.47 21.24
N ASP A 13 3.60 12.21 21.13
CA ASP A 13 4.07 11.27 20.12
C ASP A 13 2.99 10.77 19.15
N GLN A 14 1.82 11.41 19.13
CA GLN A 14 0.67 11.08 18.26
C GLN A 14 0.74 11.72 16.87
N LYS A 15 1.94 11.82 16.28
CA LYS A 15 2.09 12.30 14.90
C LYS A 15 1.71 11.20 13.91
N PRO A 16 0.69 11.39 13.04
CA PRO A 16 0.42 10.43 11.98
C PRO A 16 1.59 10.36 11.00
N GLY A 17 1.93 9.15 10.55
CA GLY A 17 2.86 8.93 9.44
C GLY A 17 2.17 9.11 8.08
N THR A 18 2.79 8.62 7.01
CA THR A 18 2.24 8.67 5.64
C THR A 18 0.90 7.95 5.49
N SER A 19 0.59 7.00 6.38
CA SER A 19 -0.59 6.14 6.30
C SER A 19 -1.17 5.88 7.68
N GLY A 20 -1.39 6.95 8.46
CA GLY A 20 -1.99 6.90 9.80
C GLY A 20 -0.99 6.88 10.96
N LEU A 21 -1.51 6.91 12.20
CA LEU A 21 -0.71 6.77 13.42
C LEU A 21 -0.45 5.29 13.67
N ARG A 22 0.82 4.91 13.84
CA ARG A 22 1.24 3.53 14.16
C ARG A 22 2.10 3.50 15.41
N LYS A 23 1.79 2.59 16.32
CA LYS A 23 2.51 2.34 17.58
C LYS A 23 2.34 0.89 17.98
N LYS A 24 3.15 0.43 18.92
CA LYS A 24 2.92 -0.87 19.57
C LYS A 24 1.61 -0.86 20.37
N VAL A 25 0.90 -1.98 20.39
CA VAL A 25 -0.37 -2.16 21.12
C VAL A 25 -0.32 -1.67 22.58
N PRO A 26 0.74 -1.95 23.37
CA PRO A 26 0.82 -1.45 24.75
C PRO A 26 0.78 0.07 24.88
N VAL A 27 1.15 0.81 23.82
CA VAL A 27 1.01 2.28 23.77
C VAL A 27 -0.45 2.67 23.60
N PHE A 28 -1.18 2.04 22.69
CA PHE A 28 -2.61 2.29 22.49
C PHE A 28 -3.47 1.88 23.70
N GLN A 29 -3.03 0.89 24.47
CA GLN A 29 -3.68 0.46 25.72
C GLN A 29 -3.46 1.44 26.89
N GLN A 30 -2.58 2.43 26.74
CA GLN A 30 -2.46 3.48 27.75
C GLN A 30 -3.76 4.26 27.84
N LYS A 31 -4.11 4.66 29.06
CA LYS A 31 -5.34 5.40 29.36
C LYS A 31 -5.49 6.61 28.44
N ASN A 32 -6.64 6.71 27.76
CA ASN A 32 -7.00 7.80 26.86
C ASN A 32 -6.12 7.93 25.60
N TYR A 33 -5.19 7.02 25.30
CA TYR A 33 -4.30 7.20 24.14
C TYR A 33 -5.09 7.12 22.82
N ALA A 34 -5.84 6.04 22.61
CA ALA A 34 -6.66 5.86 21.42
C ALA A 34 -7.78 6.92 21.34
N GLU A 35 -8.44 7.19 22.47
CA GLU A 35 -9.52 8.17 22.58
C GLU A 35 -9.03 9.58 22.23
N ASN A 36 -7.87 10.00 22.73
CA ASN A 36 -7.31 11.31 22.41
C ASN A 36 -7.07 11.46 20.90
N PHE A 37 -6.56 10.42 20.25
CA PHE A 37 -6.30 10.46 18.82
C PHE A 37 -7.60 10.48 18.00
N ILE A 38 -8.58 9.65 18.36
CA ILE A 38 -9.91 9.61 17.71
C ILE A 38 -10.64 10.95 17.87
N GLN A 39 -10.65 11.53 19.08
CA GLN A 39 -11.24 12.85 19.29
C GLN A 39 -10.50 13.92 18.48
N SER A 40 -9.17 13.85 18.40
CA SER A 40 -8.38 14.79 17.61
C SER A 40 -8.67 14.69 16.11
N ILE A 41 -9.04 13.51 15.60
CA ILE A 41 -9.61 13.34 14.26
C ILE A 41 -10.90 14.16 14.17
N PHE A 42 -11.89 13.90 15.02
CA PHE A 42 -13.20 14.56 14.94
C PHE A 42 -13.13 16.09 15.14
N ASP A 43 -12.32 16.57 16.07
CA ASP A 43 -12.09 18.01 16.33
C ASP A 43 -11.44 18.73 15.13
N SER A 44 -10.80 18.00 14.23
CA SER A 44 -10.14 18.54 13.03
C SER A 44 -11.03 18.50 11.79
N LEU A 45 -12.28 18.06 11.92
CA LEU A 45 -13.24 17.90 10.83
C LEU A 45 -14.39 18.89 11.00
N GLU A 46 -14.87 19.42 9.87
CA GLU A 46 -16.03 20.32 9.82
C GLU A 46 -17.16 19.67 9.03
N GLY A 47 -18.42 19.95 9.40
CA GLY A 47 -19.58 19.53 8.63
C GLY A 47 -19.92 18.02 8.67
N PHE A 48 -19.37 17.26 9.63
CA PHE A 48 -19.66 15.82 9.76
C PHE A 48 -20.94 15.51 10.55
N ALA A 49 -21.57 16.51 11.17
CA ALA A 49 -22.75 16.30 12.00
C ALA A 49 -23.91 15.71 11.18
N GLY A 50 -24.47 14.58 11.62
CA GLY A 50 -25.52 13.85 10.91
C GLY A 50 -25.01 13.00 9.73
N GLU A 51 -23.73 13.09 9.37
CA GLU A 51 -23.17 12.36 8.24
C GLU A 51 -22.83 10.90 8.57
N THR A 52 -22.45 10.15 7.54
CA THR A 52 -22.05 8.74 7.65
C THR A 52 -20.53 8.59 7.83
N LEU A 53 -20.10 7.77 8.77
CA LEU A 53 -18.70 7.36 8.98
C LEU A 53 -18.53 5.85 8.71
N VAL A 54 -17.49 5.47 7.97
CA VAL A 54 -17.11 4.05 7.79
C VAL A 54 -16.08 3.66 8.85
N ILE A 55 -16.24 2.50 9.49
CA ILE A 55 -15.29 1.99 10.49
C ILE A 55 -14.99 0.52 10.20
N GLY A 56 -13.72 0.14 10.28
CA GLY A 56 -13.31 -1.27 10.22
C GLY A 56 -11.81 -1.41 10.27
N GLY A 57 -11.31 -2.64 10.14
CA GLY A 57 -9.89 -2.88 10.13
C GLY A 57 -9.52 -4.30 9.69
N ASP A 58 -8.23 -4.60 9.84
CA ASP A 58 -7.66 -5.87 9.38
C ASP A 58 -7.83 -7.06 10.33
N GLY A 59 -8.49 -6.85 11.47
CA GLY A 59 -8.74 -7.89 12.46
C GLY A 59 -7.56 -8.20 13.38
N ARG A 60 -6.46 -7.42 13.33
CA ARG A 60 -5.33 -7.57 14.27
C ARG A 60 -5.76 -7.41 15.73
N TYR A 61 -4.90 -7.83 16.65
CA TYR A 61 -5.14 -7.65 18.08
C TYR A 61 -5.46 -6.19 18.41
N TYR A 62 -6.41 -5.96 19.32
CA TYR A 62 -6.93 -4.65 19.75
C TYR A 62 -7.86 -3.92 18.76
N ASN A 63 -8.14 -4.48 17.57
CA ASN A 63 -9.03 -3.86 16.58
C ASN A 63 -10.45 -3.67 17.13
N ARG A 64 -11.04 -4.74 17.68
CA ARG A 64 -12.44 -4.73 18.15
C ARG A 64 -12.66 -3.73 19.27
N GLU A 65 -11.73 -3.65 20.21
CA GLU A 65 -11.75 -2.72 21.33
C GLU A 65 -11.78 -1.26 20.84
N VAL A 66 -10.89 -0.92 19.90
CA VAL A 66 -10.83 0.44 19.34
C VAL A 66 -12.02 0.74 18.42
N ILE A 67 -12.60 -0.24 17.72
CA ILE A 67 -13.85 -0.06 16.98
C ILE A 67 -14.99 0.35 17.91
N GLN A 68 -15.14 -0.33 19.06
CA GLN A 68 -16.17 0.02 20.04
C GLN A 68 -15.98 1.45 20.56
N LEU A 69 -14.73 1.85 20.86
CA LEU A 69 -14.42 3.23 21.25
C LEU A 69 -14.80 4.21 20.14
N ALA A 70 -14.37 3.97 18.90
CA ALA A 70 -14.65 4.84 17.76
C ALA A 70 -16.16 5.01 17.51
N ILE A 71 -16.95 3.93 17.62
CA ILE A 71 -18.42 3.97 17.49
C ILE A 71 -19.04 4.85 18.57
N LYS A 72 -18.67 4.64 19.85
CA LYS A 72 -19.22 5.38 20.99
C LYS A 72 -18.84 6.86 20.94
N MET A 73 -17.63 7.17 20.47
CA MET A 73 -17.16 8.54 20.29
C MET A 73 -17.81 9.20 19.09
N ALA A 74 -18.03 8.49 17.98
CA ALA A 74 -18.72 9.02 16.81
C ALA A 74 -20.16 9.45 17.17
N ALA A 75 -20.88 8.60 17.91
CA ALA A 75 -22.23 8.92 18.42
C ALA A 75 -22.21 10.17 19.31
N ALA A 76 -21.27 10.23 20.26
CA ALA A 76 -21.14 11.34 21.20
C ALA A 76 -20.71 12.67 20.54
N ASN A 77 -20.06 12.61 19.38
CA ASN A 77 -19.65 13.78 18.60
C ASN A 77 -20.67 14.20 17.55
N GLY A 78 -21.73 13.40 17.32
CA GLY A 78 -22.87 13.79 16.50
C GLY A 78 -22.84 13.28 15.05
N PHE A 79 -22.10 12.20 14.75
CA PHE A 79 -22.32 11.48 13.49
C PHE A 79 -23.74 10.91 13.45
N GLY A 80 -24.37 10.91 12.27
CA GLY A 80 -25.73 10.39 12.10
C GLY A 80 -25.76 8.90 11.79
N ARG A 81 -24.69 8.38 11.18
CA ARG A 81 -24.59 6.96 10.84
C ARG A 81 -23.17 6.42 10.91
N VAL A 82 -23.03 5.17 11.33
CA VAL A 82 -21.81 4.37 11.16
C VAL A 82 -22.10 3.14 10.29
N LEU A 83 -21.24 2.88 9.31
CA LEU A 83 -21.14 1.60 8.61
C LEU A 83 -19.92 0.85 9.15
N VAL A 84 -20.12 -0.34 9.70
CA VAL A 84 -19.04 -1.16 10.26
C VAL A 84 -19.08 -2.57 9.70
N GLY A 85 -17.93 -3.09 9.26
CA GLY A 85 -17.88 -4.46 8.74
C GLY A 85 -18.12 -5.51 9.82
N ARG A 86 -18.80 -6.61 9.48
CA ARG A 86 -19.06 -7.73 10.40
C ARG A 86 -17.75 -8.22 11.03
N GLY A 87 -17.77 -8.41 12.34
CA GLY A 87 -16.62 -8.77 13.17
C GLY A 87 -15.60 -7.64 13.38
N GLY A 88 -15.87 -6.45 12.85
CA GLY A 88 -14.92 -5.34 12.73
C GLY A 88 -14.00 -5.44 11.50
N ILE A 89 -14.20 -6.45 10.65
CA ILE A 89 -13.36 -6.72 9.48
C ILE A 89 -13.76 -5.79 8.34
N LEU A 90 -12.81 -5.05 7.78
CA LEU A 90 -12.98 -4.32 6.54
C LEU A 90 -11.59 -4.04 5.96
N SER A 91 -11.27 -4.59 4.78
CA SER A 91 -9.99 -4.30 4.13
C SER A 91 -9.89 -2.81 3.76
N THR A 92 -8.68 -2.28 3.64
CA THR A 92 -8.46 -0.88 3.25
C THR A 92 -9.10 -0.55 1.88
N PRO A 93 -8.99 -1.40 0.84
CA PRO A 93 -9.71 -1.17 -0.42
C PRO A 93 -11.23 -1.24 -0.27
N ALA A 94 -11.75 -2.18 0.55
CA ALA A 94 -13.18 -2.29 0.81
C ALA A 94 -13.72 -1.06 1.57
N ALA A 95 -12.97 -0.54 2.53
CA ALA A 95 -13.32 0.71 3.22
C ALA A 95 -13.39 1.88 2.24
N SER A 96 -12.40 2.00 1.34
CA SER A 96 -12.41 3.02 0.28
C SER A 96 -13.64 2.88 -0.65
N ASN A 97 -13.97 1.65 -1.06
CA ASN A 97 -15.16 1.36 -1.86
C ASN A 97 -16.46 1.74 -1.12
N VAL A 98 -16.63 1.32 0.14
CA VAL A 98 -17.83 1.61 0.94
C VAL A 98 -17.99 3.13 1.14
N ILE A 99 -16.91 3.86 1.46
CA ILE A 99 -16.95 5.33 1.57
C ILE A 99 -17.51 5.94 0.28
N ARG A 100 -16.99 5.50 -0.88
CA ARG A 100 -17.39 6.03 -2.20
C ARG A 100 -18.80 5.63 -2.59
N LYS A 101 -19.18 4.36 -2.38
CA LYS A 101 -20.50 3.80 -2.71
C LYS A 101 -21.61 4.51 -1.95
N TYR A 102 -21.43 4.72 -0.65
CA TYR A 102 -22.43 5.36 0.21
C TYR A 102 -22.23 6.86 0.39
N LYS A 103 -21.24 7.46 -0.28
CA LYS A 103 -20.87 8.88 -0.15
C LYS A 103 -20.69 9.28 1.32
N ALA A 104 -20.01 8.43 2.08
CA ALA A 104 -19.73 8.68 3.48
C ALA A 104 -18.80 9.90 3.63
N PHE A 105 -18.85 10.54 4.79
CA PHE A 105 -17.98 11.68 5.12
C PHE A 105 -16.50 11.29 5.10
N GLY A 106 -16.21 10.06 5.49
CA GLY A 106 -14.88 9.46 5.52
C GLY A 106 -14.92 8.13 6.25
N GLY A 107 -13.76 7.66 6.70
CA GLY A 107 -13.68 6.45 7.50
C GLY A 107 -12.44 6.34 8.38
N ILE A 108 -12.58 5.57 9.45
CA ILE A 108 -11.48 5.18 10.33
C ILE A 108 -11.13 3.72 10.00
N VAL A 109 -9.91 3.51 9.51
CA VAL A 109 -9.39 2.17 9.16
C VAL A 109 -8.32 1.78 10.17
N LEU A 110 -8.59 0.72 10.92
CA LEU A 110 -7.71 0.23 11.99
C LEU A 110 -6.75 -0.81 11.43
N SER A 111 -5.54 -0.37 11.14
CA SER A 111 -4.49 -1.19 10.55
C SER A 111 -3.10 -0.55 10.67
N ALA A 112 -2.08 -1.38 10.85
CA ALA A 112 -0.68 -1.02 10.59
C ALA A 112 -0.13 -1.69 9.31
N SER A 113 -0.99 -2.05 8.35
CA SER A 113 -0.66 -2.67 7.06
C SER A 113 0.23 -3.90 7.27
N HIS A 114 1.36 -3.97 6.57
CA HIS A 114 2.32 -5.06 6.64
C HIS A 114 2.95 -5.35 8.01
N ASN A 115 2.88 -4.42 8.98
CA ASN A 115 3.49 -4.64 10.30
C ASN A 115 2.83 -5.80 11.07
N PRO A 116 3.59 -6.54 11.90
CA PRO A 116 3.09 -7.70 12.62
C PRO A 116 1.97 -7.34 13.60
N GLY A 117 1.11 -8.32 13.90
CA GLY A 117 0.00 -8.20 14.84
C GLY A 117 0.26 -9.01 16.11
N GLY A 118 -0.48 -8.69 17.18
CA GLY A 118 -0.35 -9.35 18.47
C GLY A 118 -0.33 -8.38 19.65
N PRO A 119 -0.37 -8.88 20.89
CA PRO A 119 -0.52 -8.07 22.10
C PRO A 119 0.64 -7.11 22.37
N THR A 120 1.83 -7.39 21.82
CA THR A 120 3.03 -6.55 21.97
C THR A 120 3.49 -5.93 20.64
N GLU A 121 2.76 -6.19 19.55
CA GLU A 121 3.13 -5.80 18.20
C GLU A 121 2.40 -4.54 17.74
N ASP A 122 2.38 -4.28 16.43
CA ASP A 122 1.96 -2.99 15.87
C ASP A 122 0.44 -2.89 15.68
N PHE A 123 -0.08 -1.73 16.06
CA PHE A 123 -1.45 -1.31 15.81
C PHE A 123 -1.45 0.05 15.11
N GLY A 124 -2.53 0.39 14.41
CA GLY A 124 -2.62 1.68 13.76
C GLY A 124 -4.04 2.18 13.56
N ILE A 125 -4.17 3.51 13.51
CA ILE A 125 -5.42 4.22 13.24
C ILE A 125 -5.17 5.11 12.01
N LYS A 126 -5.85 4.82 10.91
CA LYS A 126 -5.85 5.61 9.68
C LYS A 126 -7.17 6.38 9.55
N TYR A 127 -7.12 7.55 8.93
CA TYR A 127 -8.32 8.30 8.56
C TYR A 127 -8.34 8.53 7.05
N ASN A 128 -9.44 8.15 6.42
CA ASN A 128 -9.73 8.37 5.01
C ASN A 128 -10.84 9.42 4.88
N ILE A 129 -10.73 10.29 3.88
CA ILE A 129 -11.69 11.36 3.60
C ILE A 129 -12.81 10.86 2.67
N GLY A 130 -13.83 11.69 2.41
CA GLY A 130 -15.01 11.31 1.64
C GLY A 130 -14.78 10.88 0.18
N ASN A 131 -13.61 11.15 -0.42
CA ASN A 131 -13.25 10.57 -1.72
C ASN A 131 -12.88 9.07 -1.63
N GLY A 132 -12.71 8.54 -0.42
CA GLY A 132 -12.33 7.18 -0.07
C GLY A 132 -10.83 6.98 0.21
N GLY A 133 -9.99 8.01 0.06
CA GLY A 133 -8.53 7.91 0.14
C GLY A 133 -7.95 8.45 1.44
N PRO A 134 -6.63 8.26 1.66
CA PRO A 134 -5.95 8.74 2.85
C PRO A 134 -6.10 10.26 3.04
N ALA A 135 -6.17 10.70 4.28
CA ALA A 135 -6.20 12.12 4.60
C ALA A 135 -4.96 12.86 4.04
N PRO A 136 -5.15 14.01 3.36
CA PRO A 136 -4.05 14.84 2.88
C PRO A 136 -3.30 15.53 4.03
N GLU A 137 -2.10 16.06 3.73
CA GLU A 137 -1.18 16.65 4.74
C GLU A 137 -1.85 17.72 5.61
N LYS A 138 -2.65 18.59 5.01
CA LYS A 138 -3.41 19.62 5.71
C LYS A 138 -4.28 19.05 6.84
N ILE A 139 -4.93 17.90 6.60
CA ILE A 139 -5.78 17.26 7.62
C ILE A 139 -4.92 16.54 8.65
N THR A 140 -3.89 15.80 8.24
CA THR A 140 -3.02 15.10 9.20
C THR A 140 -2.26 16.06 10.11
N ASP A 141 -1.86 17.22 9.61
CA ASP A 141 -1.19 18.27 10.38
C ASP A 141 -2.16 18.93 11.37
N ALA A 142 -3.42 19.16 10.97
CA ALA A 142 -4.46 19.65 11.86
C ALA A 142 -4.74 18.66 13.01
N ILE A 143 -4.86 17.36 12.68
CA ILE A 143 -5.01 16.29 13.68
C ILE A 143 -3.84 16.31 14.65
N PHE A 144 -2.60 16.35 14.16
CA PHE A 144 -1.41 16.39 15.03
C PHE A 144 -1.31 17.66 15.87
N ALA A 145 -1.71 18.81 15.34
CA ALA A 145 -1.77 20.04 16.13
C ALA A 145 -2.81 19.91 17.26
N ARG A 146 -3.94 19.24 16.98
CA ARG A 146 -4.98 19.00 17.97
C ARG A 146 -4.55 18.01 19.05
N THR A 147 -3.86 16.93 18.72
CA THR A 147 -3.38 15.94 19.71
C THR A 147 -2.47 16.56 20.77
N LYS A 148 -1.75 17.63 20.43
CA LYS A 148 -0.86 18.36 21.36
C LYS A 148 -1.57 19.29 22.33
N SER A 149 -2.84 19.60 22.08
CA SER A 149 -3.62 20.61 22.82
C SER A 149 -4.96 20.09 23.33
N ILE A 150 -5.27 18.80 23.12
CA ILE A 150 -6.50 18.17 23.59
C ILE A 150 -6.55 18.12 25.13
N ASP A 151 -7.69 18.55 25.69
CA ASP A 151 -7.94 18.60 27.14
C ASP A 151 -9.15 17.75 27.55
N SER A 152 -9.96 17.34 26.59
CA SER A 152 -11.15 16.52 26.81
C SER A 152 -11.57 15.77 25.56
N TYR A 153 -12.36 14.70 25.74
CA TYR A 153 -13.05 14.00 24.66
C TYR A 153 -14.48 13.65 25.06
N LYS A 154 -15.33 13.37 24.06
CA LYS A 154 -16.72 12.95 24.26
C LYS A 154 -16.89 11.47 23.94
N ILE A 155 -17.60 10.74 24.78
CA ILE A 155 -17.90 9.32 24.58
C ILE A 155 -19.26 8.96 25.18
N SER A 156 -20.02 8.09 24.50
CA SER A 156 -21.23 7.50 25.07
C SER A 156 -20.88 6.33 26.00
N ASP A 157 -21.59 6.19 27.12
CA ASP A 157 -21.43 5.07 28.04
C ASP A 157 -22.29 3.84 27.70
N VAL A 158 -22.83 3.80 26.49
CA VAL A 158 -23.58 2.65 25.99
C VAL A 158 -22.73 1.37 26.00
N ALA A 159 -23.41 0.23 26.18
CA ALA A 159 -22.81 -1.08 26.02
C ALA A 159 -22.26 -1.27 24.60
N ASP A 160 -21.31 -2.20 24.47
CA ASP A 160 -20.73 -2.54 23.17
C ASP A 160 -21.79 -3.09 22.20
N VAL A 161 -21.63 -2.73 20.94
CA VAL A 161 -22.51 -3.21 19.86
C VAL A 161 -22.05 -4.59 19.44
N ASN A 162 -22.98 -5.50 19.18
CA ASN A 162 -22.62 -6.82 18.65
C ASN A 162 -22.16 -6.70 17.20
N LEU A 163 -20.85 -6.76 16.97
CA LEU A 163 -20.27 -6.67 15.64
C LEU A 163 -20.41 -7.96 14.83
N ASP A 164 -20.77 -9.09 15.44
CA ASP A 164 -20.73 -10.40 14.79
C ASP A 164 -22.02 -10.71 14.00
N LEU A 165 -23.06 -9.89 14.18
CA LEU A 165 -24.34 -10.03 13.49
C LEU A 165 -24.58 -8.81 12.60
N GLU A 166 -24.81 -9.06 11.31
CA GLU A 166 -25.29 -8.02 10.39
C GLU A 166 -26.66 -7.51 10.85
N GLY A 167 -26.85 -6.19 10.73
CA GLY A 167 -28.06 -5.57 11.22
C GLY A 167 -27.89 -4.08 11.48
N THR A 168 -28.98 -3.46 11.95
CA THR A 168 -29.00 -2.04 12.31
C THR A 168 -29.34 -1.86 13.77
N HIS A 169 -28.61 -0.96 14.43
CA HIS A 169 -28.78 -0.56 15.81
C HIS A 169 -28.84 0.96 15.91
N GLU A 170 -29.41 1.49 17.00
CA GLU A 170 -29.40 2.93 17.28
C GLU A 170 -28.77 3.20 18.64
N ILE A 171 -27.85 4.16 18.70
CA ILE A 171 -27.27 4.68 19.94
C ILE A 171 -27.23 6.21 19.87
N GLU A 172 -27.70 6.91 20.89
CA GLU A 172 -27.64 8.39 20.97
C GLU A 172 -28.16 9.13 19.71
N GLY A 173 -29.12 8.56 18.99
CA GLY A 173 -29.65 9.12 17.72
C GLY A 173 -28.80 8.86 16.48
N MET A 174 -27.67 8.15 16.61
CA MET A 174 -26.84 7.65 15.51
C MET A 174 -27.25 6.22 15.14
N THR A 175 -27.45 5.96 13.85
CA THR A 175 -27.68 4.63 13.30
C THR A 175 -26.35 3.88 13.10
N ILE A 176 -26.22 2.65 13.59
CA ILE A 176 -25.08 1.78 13.30
C ILE A 176 -25.57 0.65 12.41
N THR A 177 -24.97 0.48 11.24
CA THR A 177 -25.22 -0.66 10.35
C THR A 177 -23.99 -1.56 10.33
N VAL A 178 -24.12 -2.79 10.85
CA VAL A 178 -23.15 -3.86 10.66
C VAL A 178 -23.39 -4.47 9.28
N ILE A 179 -22.42 -4.36 8.38
CA ILE A 179 -22.51 -4.76 6.96
C ILE A 179 -21.68 -6.02 6.68
N ASP A 180 -22.03 -6.76 5.63
CA ASP A 180 -21.15 -7.77 5.05
C ASP A 180 -19.85 -7.08 4.59
N PRO A 181 -18.67 -7.50 5.07
CA PRO A 181 -17.41 -6.84 4.76
C PRO A 181 -16.95 -7.04 3.31
N VAL A 182 -17.48 -8.04 2.59
CA VAL A 182 -17.03 -8.45 1.26
C VAL A 182 -18.01 -8.05 0.16
N ALA A 183 -19.32 -8.06 0.42
CA ALA A 183 -20.35 -7.97 -0.61
C ALA A 183 -20.17 -6.79 -1.58
N ASP A 184 -20.06 -5.57 -1.07
CA ASP A 184 -19.93 -4.36 -1.88
C ASP A 184 -18.63 -4.32 -2.70
N TYR A 185 -17.55 -4.88 -2.13
CA TYR A 185 -16.26 -4.97 -2.81
C TYR A 185 -16.29 -6.02 -3.93
N ALA A 186 -16.84 -7.21 -3.65
CA ALA A 186 -16.94 -8.27 -4.65
C ALA A 186 -17.84 -7.87 -5.83
N GLU A 187 -18.91 -7.11 -5.59
CA GLU A 187 -19.73 -6.52 -6.65
C GLU A 187 -18.92 -5.56 -7.54
N LEU A 188 -18.11 -4.67 -6.94
CA LEU A 188 -17.25 -3.76 -7.70
C LEU A 188 -16.23 -4.53 -8.55
N MET A 189 -15.60 -5.57 -8.00
CA MET A 189 -14.64 -6.39 -8.74
C MET A 189 -15.28 -7.10 -9.94
N GLU A 190 -16.48 -7.63 -9.77
CA GLU A 190 -17.24 -8.29 -10.84
C GLU A 190 -17.66 -7.33 -11.96
N GLN A 191 -17.82 -6.04 -11.66
CA GLN A 191 -18.07 -5.00 -12.67
C GLN A 191 -16.80 -4.62 -13.47
N LEU A 192 -15.63 -4.67 -12.83
CA LEU A 192 -14.36 -4.23 -13.45
C LEU A 192 -13.71 -5.31 -14.32
N PHE A 193 -13.93 -6.58 -14.01
CA PHE A 193 -13.22 -7.71 -14.64
C PHE A 193 -14.17 -8.68 -15.33
N ASP A 194 -13.69 -9.38 -16.36
CA ASP A 194 -14.45 -10.42 -17.03
C ASP A 194 -14.39 -11.73 -16.23
N PHE A 195 -15.30 -11.84 -15.27
CA PHE A 195 -15.43 -13.03 -14.42
C PHE A 195 -15.76 -14.29 -15.24
N ALA A 196 -16.39 -14.17 -16.41
CA ALA A 196 -16.70 -15.31 -17.27
C ALA A 196 -15.44 -15.86 -17.96
N ALA A 197 -14.57 -14.98 -18.45
CA ALA A 197 -13.28 -15.35 -19.01
C ALA A 197 -12.39 -16.01 -17.94
N ILE A 198 -12.33 -15.44 -16.73
CA ILE A 198 -11.53 -16.00 -15.63
C ILE A 198 -12.08 -17.36 -15.18
N ARG A 199 -13.40 -17.52 -15.04
CA ARG A 199 -14.03 -18.84 -14.77
C ARG A 199 -13.63 -19.87 -15.83
N THR A 200 -13.65 -19.47 -17.10
CA THR A 200 -13.29 -20.35 -18.21
C THR A 200 -11.83 -20.80 -18.09
N LEU A 201 -10.90 -19.87 -17.82
CA LEU A 201 -9.48 -20.16 -17.58
C LEU A 201 -9.31 -21.20 -16.46
N LEU A 202 -9.92 -20.96 -15.30
CA LEU A 202 -9.79 -21.84 -14.12
C LEU A 202 -10.42 -23.21 -14.35
N SER A 203 -11.60 -23.28 -14.98
CA SER A 203 -12.25 -24.55 -15.34
C SER A 203 -11.45 -25.36 -16.38
N GLY A 204 -10.58 -24.69 -17.14
CA GLY A 204 -9.68 -25.30 -18.12
C GLY A 204 -8.43 -25.96 -17.52
N GLY A 205 -8.30 -25.97 -16.18
CA GLY A 205 -7.19 -26.61 -15.46
C GLY A 205 -6.08 -25.65 -15.05
N PHE A 206 -6.23 -24.34 -15.27
CA PHE A 206 -5.28 -23.33 -14.79
C PHE A 206 -5.30 -23.29 -13.24
N ARG A 207 -4.16 -23.56 -12.62
CA ARG A 207 -4.02 -23.66 -11.17
C ARG A 207 -3.53 -22.34 -10.58
N ILE A 208 -4.20 -21.90 -9.52
CA ILE A 208 -3.79 -20.73 -8.76
C ILE A 208 -3.52 -21.09 -7.30
N VAL A 209 -2.68 -20.29 -6.65
CA VAL A 209 -2.54 -20.26 -5.20
C VAL A 209 -2.51 -18.81 -4.72
N PHE A 210 -3.29 -18.49 -3.69
CA PHE A 210 -3.33 -17.18 -3.06
C PHE A 210 -3.07 -17.34 -1.57
N ASP A 211 -2.00 -16.74 -1.05
CA ASP A 211 -1.73 -16.69 0.38
C ASP A 211 -2.29 -15.41 0.99
N ALA A 212 -3.34 -15.55 1.80
CA ALA A 212 -3.95 -14.44 2.50
C ALA A 212 -3.22 -14.06 3.80
N MET A 213 -2.13 -14.75 4.14
CA MET A 213 -1.25 -14.47 5.29
C MET A 213 -1.99 -14.36 6.64
N SER A 214 -3.10 -15.09 6.81
CA SER A 214 -4.00 -15.03 7.97
C SER A 214 -4.53 -13.61 8.24
N ALA A 215 -4.66 -12.81 7.18
CA ALA A 215 -4.99 -11.40 7.22
C ALA A 215 -6.36 -11.10 6.58
N VAL A 216 -6.68 -9.81 6.45
CA VAL A 216 -8.03 -9.34 6.13
C VAL A 216 -8.54 -9.83 4.77
N THR A 217 -7.66 -10.10 3.80
CA THR A 217 -8.04 -10.49 2.43
C THR A 217 -8.54 -11.91 2.31
N GLY A 218 -8.39 -12.74 3.35
CA GLY A 218 -8.79 -14.14 3.32
C GLY A 218 -10.27 -14.36 2.97
N PRO A 219 -11.24 -13.74 3.67
CA PRO A 219 -12.66 -13.81 3.31
C PRO A 219 -12.96 -13.29 1.90
N TYR A 220 -12.27 -12.23 1.46
CA TYR A 220 -12.44 -11.64 0.13
C TYR A 220 -11.97 -12.60 -0.98
N ALA A 221 -10.77 -13.15 -0.83
CA ALA A 221 -10.21 -14.11 -1.77
C ALA A 221 -11.02 -15.41 -1.79
N LYS A 222 -11.50 -15.89 -0.65
CA LYS A 222 -12.37 -17.07 -0.59
C LYS A 222 -13.67 -16.87 -1.36
N GLU A 223 -14.32 -15.74 -1.14
CA GLU A 223 -15.55 -15.41 -1.84
C GLU A 223 -15.32 -15.21 -3.34
N ILE A 224 -14.34 -14.40 -3.73
CA ILE A 224 -14.15 -14.05 -5.12
C ILE A 224 -13.47 -15.18 -5.90
N LEU A 225 -12.28 -15.62 -5.47
CA LEU A 225 -11.49 -16.60 -6.22
C LEU A 225 -12.13 -17.99 -6.19
N GLU A 226 -12.57 -18.48 -5.03
CA GLU A 226 -13.10 -19.84 -4.93
C GLU A 226 -14.62 -19.96 -5.11
N ASN A 227 -15.44 -18.99 -4.65
CA ASN A 227 -16.90 -19.12 -4.77
C ASN A 227 -17.43 -18.55 -6.09
N ARG A 228 -17.00 -17.35 -6.49
CA ARG A 228 -17.50 -16.69 -7.72
C ARG A 228 -16.74 -17.08 -8.99
N LEU A 229 -15.42 -17.24 -8.90
CA LEU A 229 -14.55 -17.57 -10.03
C LEU A 229 -14.26 -19.07 -10.17
N GLY A 230 -14.57 -19.87 -9.15
CA GLY A 230 -14.49 -21.32 -9.24
C GLY A 230 -13.06 -21.88 -9.21
N ALA A 231 -12.09 -21.15 -8.63
CA ALA A 231 -10.79 -21.73 -8.31
C ALA A 231 -10.95 -22.95 -7.39
N THR A 232 -10.03 -23.91 -7.49
CA THR A 232 -10.07 -25.13 -6.69
C THR A 232 -10.15 -24.80 -5.20
N LYS A 233 -11.04 -25.48 -4.46
CA LYS A 233 -11.16 -25.29 -3.01
C LYS A 233 -9.83 -25.60 -2.33
N GLY A 234 -9.35 -24.66 -1.52
CA GLY A 234 -8.04 -24.74 -0.88
C GLY A 234 -6.93 -24.01 -1.64
N SER A 235 -7.23 -23.39 -2.78
CA SER A 235 -6.30 -22.48 -3.47
C SER A 235 -6.04 -21.19 -2.67
N VAL A 236 -6.96 -20.80 -1.79
CA VAL A 236 -6.77 -19.68 -0.86
C VAL A 236 -6.22 -20.23 0.47
N LEU A 237 -4.92 -20.06 0.67
CA LEU A 237 -4.19 -20.42 1.88
C LEU A 237 -4.38 -19.35 2.96
N ASN A 238 -4.25 -19.77 4.23
CA ASN A 238 -4.29 -18.87 5.39
C ASN A 238 -5.46 -17.87 5.36
N PHE A 239 -6.64 -18.31 4.92
CA PHE A 239 -7.78 -17.43 4.61
C PHE A 239 -8.55 -16.90 5.83
N MET A 240 -8.23 -17.38 7.04
CA MET A 240 -8.91 -16.94 8.26
C MET A 240 -8.13 -15.77 8.88
N PRO A 241 -8.73 -14.58 9.04
CA PRO A 241 -8.07 -13.48 9.75
C PRO A 241 -7.79 -13.87 11.20
N LEU A 242 -6.55 -13.69 11.65
CA LEU A 242 -6.11 -13.96 13.03
C LEU A 242 -5.54 -12.68 13.66
N PRO A 243 -5.79 -12.41 14.96
CA PRO A 243 -5.30 -11.20 15.63
C PRO A 243 -3.78 -11.01 15.60
N ASP A 244 -3.02 -12.11 15.51
CA ASP A 244 -1.56 -12.14 15.42
C ASP A 244 -1.07 -12.61 14.04
N PHE A 245 -1.96 -12.70 13.05
CA PHE A 245 -1.69 -13.22 11.71
C PHE A 245 -1.05 -14.63 11.71
N GLY A 246 -1.33 -15.44 12.74
CA GLY A 246 -0.73 -16.77 12.90
C GLY A 246 0.73 -16.72 13.36
N GLY A 247 1.18 -15.60 13.93
CA GLY A 247 2.57 -15.38 14.32
C GLY A 247 3.50 -15.01 13.16
N HIS A 248 2.94 -14.77 11.97
CA HIS A 248 3.68 -14.36 10.78
C HIS A 248 3.67 -12.85 10.60
N HIS A 249 4.63 -12.35 9.81
CA HIS A 249 4.65 -10.95 9.37
C HIS A 249 3.82 -10.84 8.07
N PRO A 250 2.70 -10.11 8.03
CA PRO A 250 1.80 -10.08 6.89
C PRO A 250 2.30 -9.09 5.81
N ASP A 251 3.54 -9.27 5.34
CA ASP A 251 4.15 -8.46 4.28
C ASP A 251 4.45 -9.32 3.04
N PRO A 252 3.81 -9.08 1.89
CA PRO A 252 3.93 -9.93 0.72
C PRO A 252 5.23 -9.61 -0.02
N ASN A 253 6.34 -10.17 0.47
CA ASN A 253 7.66 -10.10 -0.15
C ASN A 253 8.37 -11.47 -0.10
N LEU A 254 9.52 -11.60 -0.77
CA LEU A 254 10.21 -12.90 -0.88
C LEU A 254 10.77 -13.44 0.45
N VAL A 255 10.90 -12.59 1.47
CA VAL A 255 11.36 -12.98 2.81
C VAL A 255 10.21 -13.62 3.61
N HIS A 256 9.06 -12.97 3.66
CA HIS A 256 7.94 -13.42 4.50
C HIS A 256 6.98 -14.36 3.77
N ALA A 257 6.85 -14.26 2.44
CA ALA A 257 6.09 -15.18 1.60
C ALA A 257 6.99 -16.28 0.99
N ARG A 258 8.05 -16.67 1.71
CA ARG A 258 9.05 -17.64 1.23
C ARG A 258 8.44 -18.99 0.83
N ALA A 259 7.47 -19.50 1.59
CA ALA A 259 6.82 -20.77 1.28
C ALA A 259 6.05 -20.70 -0.05
N LEU A 260 5.40 -19.57 -0.33
CA LEU A 260 4.75 -19.32 -1.62
C LEU A 260 5.79 -19.25 -2.74
N TYR A 261 6.89 -18.52 -2.55
CA TYR A 261 7.97 -18.46 -3.52
C TYR A 261 8.54 -19.84 -3.86
N GLU A 262 8.91 -20.63 -2.85
CA GLU A 262 9.44 -21.98 -3.03
C GLU A 262 8.45 -22.88 -3.78
N THR A 263 7.15 -22.78 -3.46
CA THR A 263 6.09 -23.51 -4.18
C THR A 263 6.03 -23.12 -5.65
N MET A 264 6.15 -21.83 -5.96
CA MET A 264 6.03 -21.33 -7.33
C MET A 264 7.29 -21.55 -8.19
N MET A 265 8.43 -21.83 -7.55
CA MET A 265 9.69 -22.19 -8.23
C MET A 265 9.86 -23.71 -8.43
N ALA A 266 8.96 -24.53 -7.91
CA ALA A 266 8.99 -25.98 -8.09
C ALA A 266 8.52 -26.43 -9.50
N ASP A 267 8.94 -27.62 -9.92
CA ASP A 267 8.57 -28.19 -11.24
C ASP A 267 7.05 -28.40 -11.40
N ASP A 268 6.34 -28.72 -10.32
CA ASP A 268 4.89 -28.94 -10.27
C ASP A 268 4.10 -27.71 -9.79
N ALA A 269 4.75 -26.55 -9.70
CA ALA A 269 4.16 -25.28 -9.29
C ALA A 269 2.82 -24.97 -10.01
N PRO A 270 1.84 -24.38 -9.31
CA PRO A 270 0.68 -23.74 -9.93
C PRO A 270 1.09 -22.74 -11.03
N ASP A 271 0.15 -22.36 -11.89
CA ASP A 271 0.42 -21.46 -13.01
C ASP A 271 0.53 -19.99 -12.55
N PHE A 272 -0.14 -19.64 -11.45
CA PHE A 272 -0.15 -18.31 -10.87
C PHE A 272 -0.21 -18.34 -9.34
N GLY A 273 0.70 -17.62 -8.69
CA GLY A 273 0.80 -17.45 -7.25
C GLY A 273 0.69 -15.99 -6.86
N ALA A 274 -0.03 -15.70 -5.78
CA ALA A 274 -0.11 -14.35 -5.23
C ALA A 274 -0.22 -14.32 -3.71
N ALA A 275 0.13 -13.20 -3.10
CA ALA A 275 -0.11 -12.92 -1.68
C ALA A 275 -0.51 -11.46 -1.46
N SER A 276 -1.08 -11.15 -0.30
CA SER A 276 -1.49 -9.81 0.08
C SER A 276 -1.12 -9.49 1.53
N ASP A 277 -0.98 -8.20 1.86
CA ASP A 277 -0.61 -7.76 3.21
C ASP A 277 -1.79 -7.70 4.20
N GLY A 278 -1.46 -7.27 5.43
CA GLY A 278 -2.36 -7.16 6.57
C GLY A 278 -3.74 -6.58 6.25
N ASP A 279 -3.79 -5.43 5.57
CA ASP A 279 -5.05 -4.73 5.23
C ASP A 279 -5.48 -4.81 3.78
N GLY A 280 -4.77 -5.59 2.96
CA GLY A 280 -5.19 -5.91 1.60
C GLY A 280 -4.82 -4.90 0.53
N ASP A 281 -3.93 -3.94 0.85
CA ASP A 281 -3.54 -2.87 -0.05
C ASP A 281 -2.25 -3.20 -0.83
N ARG A 282 -1.59 -4.33 -0.55
CA ARG A 282 -0.40 -4.81 -1.29
C ARG A 282 -0.61 -6.14 -1.99
N ASN A 283 0.19 -6.40 -3.01
CA ASN A 283 0.23 -7.67 -3.74
C ASN A 283 1.65 -8.13 -4.06
N LEU A 284 1.87 -9.43 -3.89
CA LEU A 284 2.98 -10.16 -4.48
C LEU A 284 2.44 -10.98 -5.64
N ILE A 285 3.14 -10.96 -6.78
CA ILE A 285 2.78 -11.72 -7.98
C ILE A 285 3.95 -12.63 -8.36
N ILE A 286 3.68 -13.93 -8.48
CA ILE A 286 4.66 -14.92 -8.88
C ILE A 286 4.03 -15.82 -9.94
N GLY A 287 4.64 -15.87 -11.12
CA GLY A 287 4.34 -16.88 -12.13
C GLY A 287 5.10 -18.17 -11.86
N LYS A 288 4.69 -19.26 -12.49
CA LYS A 288 5.51 -20.49 -12.47
C LYS A 288 6.94 -20.21 -12.94
N GLY A 289 7.91 -20.40 -12.04
CA GLY A 289 9.33 -20.16 -12.31
C GLY A 289 9.75 -18.70 -12.45
N ILE A 290 8.91 -17.72 -12.09
CA ILE A 290 9.27 -16.29 -12.16
C ILE A 290 8.61 -15.42 -11.11
N PHE A 291 9.42 -14.68 -10.36
CA PHE A 291 8.93 -13.56 -9.54
C PHE A 291 8.75 -12.32 -10.42
N VAL A 292 7.59 -11.67 -10.33
CA VAL A 292 7.31 -10.40 -11.00
C VAL A 292 7.52 -9.28 -10.00
N THR A 293 8.54 -8.44 -10.23
CA THR A 293 8.80 -7.30 -9.34
C THR A 293 7.58 -6.37 -9.31
N PRO A 294 7.28 -5.68 -8.19
CA PRO A 294 6.14 -4.76 -8.14
C PRO A 294 6.20 -3.65 -9.20
N SER A 295 7.39 -3.16 -9.52
CA SER A 295 7.58 -2.15 -10.57
C SER A 295 7.25 -2.69 -11.97
N ASP A 296 7.70 -3.91 -12.30
CA ASP A 296 7.31 -4.57 -13.56
C ASP A 296 5.82 -4.90 -13.57
N SER A 297 5.27 -5.36 -12.45
CA SER A 297 3.83 -5.67 -12.32
C SER A 297 2.97 -4.46 -12.67
N LEU A 298 3.30 -3.27 -12.16
CA LEU A 298 2.63 -2.02 -12.55
C LEU A 298 2.67 -1.79 -14.07
N ALA A 299 3.85 -1.92 -14.69
CA ALA A 299 4.03 -1.71 -16.12
C ALA A 299 3.23 -2.74 -16.96
N LEU A 300 3.29 -4.01 -16.57
CA LEU A 300 2.60 -5.13 -17.20
C LEU A 300 1.08 -4.97 -17.13
N LEU A 301 0.56 -4.60 -15.95
CA LEU A 301 -0.85 -4.34 -15.74
C LEU A 301 -1.31 -3.16 -16.60
N ALA A 302 -0.55 -2.06 -16.63
CA ALA A 302 -0.91 -0.90 -17.43
C ALA A 302 -0.88 -1.17 -18.94
N ALA A 303 0.12 -1.91 -19.44
CA ALA A 303 0.24 -2.26 -20.85
C ALA A 303 -0.91 -3.15 -21.36
N ASN A 304 -1.56 -3.90 -20.46
CA ASN A 304 -2.60 -4.86 -20.79
C ASN A 304 -3.97 -4.51 -20.17
N ALA A 305 -4.12 -3.36 -19.49
CA ALA A 305 -5.33 -3.00 -18.75
C ALA A 305 -6.59 -3.02 -19.64
N HIS A 306 -6.46 -2.59 -20.89
CA HIS A 306 -7.53 -2.54 -21.89
C HIS A 306 -8.20 -3.91 -22.17
N LEU A 307 -7.60 -5.02 -21.74
CA LEU A 307 -8.19 -6.36 -21.83
C LEU A 307 -9.28 -6.62 -20.77
N ALA A 308 -9.37 -5.79 -19.74
CA ALA A 308 -10.42 -5.87 -18.72
C ALA A 308 -11.56 -4.87 -19.00
N PRO A 309 -12.84 -5.25 -18.81
CA PRO A 309 -13.99 -4.39 -19.06
C PRO A 309 -13.90 -2.99 -18.43
N GLY A 310 -13.40 -2.90 -17.19
CA GLY A 310 -13.25 -1.64 -16.45
C GLY A 310 -12.29 -0.64 -17.09
N TYR A 311 -11.39 -1.08 -17.98
CA TYR A 311 -10.38 -0.24 -18.62
C TYR A 311 -10.40 -0.35 -20.16
N ALA A 312 -11.47 -0.89 -20.74
CA ALA A 312 -11.60 -1.08 -22.19
C ALA A 312 -11.48 0.23 -23.01
N LYS A 313 -11.69 1.39 -22.38
CA LYS A 313 -11.52 2.72 -22.98
C LYS A 313 -10.07 3.22 -22.99
N GLY A 314 -9.13 2.45 -22.44
CA GLY A 314 -7.75 2.88 -22.24
C GLY A 314 -7.53 3.65 -20.94
N LEU A 315 -6.30 4.09 -20.73
CA LEU A 315 -5.86 4.79 -19.52
C LEU A 315 -5.62 6.28 -19.83
N ALA A 316 -5.96 7.16 -18.89
CA ALA A 316 -5.63 8.59 -19.00
C ALA A 316 -4.12 8.86 -18.78
N GLY A 317 -3.53 8.10 -17.86
CA GLY A 317 -2.13 8.19 -17.50
C GLY A 317 -1.75 7.14 -16.47
N ILE A 318 -0.45 6.98 -16.26
CA ILE A 318 0.14 6.09 -15.27
C ILE A 318 0.89 6.94 -14.26
N ALA A 319 0.67 6.68 -12.97
CA ALA A 319 1.43 7.31 -11.90
C ALA A 319 2.26 6.29 -11.12
N ARG A 320 3.49 6.63 -10.80
CA ARG A 320 4.35 5.81 -9.92
C ARG A 320 5.01 6.69 -8.87
N SER A 321 5.33 6.10 -7.72
CA SER A 321 6.17 6.82 -6.77
C SER A 321 7.59 6.92 -7.31
N MET A 322 8.28 7.99 -6.99
CA MET A 322 9.62 8.31 -7.48
C MET A 322 10.62 7.14 -7.31
N PRO A 323 10.63 6.39 -6.20
CA PRO A 323 11.53 5.25 -6.07
C PRO A 323 11.19 4.06 -6.98
N THR A 324 9.94 3.94 -7.43
CA THR A 324 9.47 2.84 -8.28
C THR A 324 10.12 2.89 -9.65
N SER A 325 10.47 1.72 -10.21
CA SER A 325 11.23 1.65 -11.48
C SER A 325 10.53 2.39 -12.63
N GLY A 326 11.32 2.87 -13.59
CA GLY A 326 10.84 3.55 -14.79
C GLY A 326 10.14 2.63 -15.81
N ALA A 327 9.91 1.35 -15.50
CA ALA A 327 9.25 0.41 -16.42
C ALA A 327 7.86 0.92 -16.87
N ALA A 328 7.09 1.48 -15.94
CA ALA A 328 5.77 2.04 -16.23
C ALA A 328 5.83 3.27 -17.15
N ASP A 329 6.92 4.04 -17.08
CA ASP A 329 7.12 5.22 -17.92
C ASP A 329 7.28 4.78 -19.38
N ARG A 330 8.01 3.68 -19.64
CA ARG A 330 8.17 3.12 -21.00
C ARG A 330 6.85 2.71 -21.63
N VAL A 331 5.93 2.18 -20.81
CA VAL A 331 4.58 1.85 -21.24
C VAL A 331 3.79 3.11 -21.58
N ALA A 332 3.82 4.11 -20.69
CA ALA A 332 3.10 5.35 -20.92
C ALA A 332 3.62 6.13 -22.14
N GLU A 333 4.94 6.18 -22.35
CA GLU A 333 5.60 6.76 -23.52
C GLU A 333 5.09 6.11 -24.81
N LYS A 334 5.05 4.77 -24.84
CA LYS A 334 4.59 4.01 -26.02
C LYS A 334 3.09 4.18 -26.29
N LEU A 335 2.28 4.28 -25.24
CA LEU A 335 0.83 4.49 -25.34
C LEU A 335 0.46 5.96 -25.63
N GLY A 336 1.38 6.90 -25.45
CA GLY A 336 1.12 8.33 -25.63
C GLY A 336 0.19 8.92 -24.57
N ILE A 337 0.28 8.45 -23.32
CA ILE A 337 -0.57 8.86 -22.19
C ILE A 337 0.24 9.57 -21.11
N GLY A 338 -0.44 10.15 -20.10
CA GLY A 338 0.23 10.90 -19.03
C GLY A 338 1.20 10.06 -18.19
N ILE A 339 2.33 10.66 -17.80
CA ILE A 339 3.37 10.07 -16.93
C ILE A 339 3.50 10.94 -15.69
N TYR A 340 3.28 10.36 -14.51
CA TYR A 340 3.33 11.10 -13.25
C TYR A 340 4.25 10.40 -12.26
N GLU A 341 5.37 11.05 -11.95
CA GLU A 341 6.27 10.65 -10.88
C GLU A 341 5.93 11.43 -9.60
N THR A 342 5.46 10.74 -8.56
CA THR A 342 5.02 11.37 -7.30
C THR A 342 5.96 11.01 -6.15
N PRO A 343 5.90 11.69 -4.99
CA PRO A 343 6.53 11.17 -3.78
C PRO A 343 5.86 9.86 -3.35
N THR A 344 6.52 9.10 -2.48
CA THR A 344 5.93 7.89 -1.89
C THR A 344 4.76 8.24 -0.98
N GLY A 345 3.67 7.48 -1.10
CA GLY A 345 2.43 7.67 -0.36
C GLY A 345 1.23 7.87 -1.29
N TRP A 346 0.22 7.02 -1.13
CA TRP A 346 -0.93 6.96 -2.02
C TRP A 346 -1.78 8.25 -2.09
N LYS A 347 -1.66 9.13 -1.09
CA LYS A 347 -2.32 10.45 -1.06
C LYS A 347 -2.03 11.30 -2.31
N PHE A 348 -0.82 11.24 -2.88
CA PHE A 348 -0.47 12.00 -4.09
C PHE A 348 -1.17 11.46 -5.32
N PHE A 349 -1.36 10.14 -5.41
CA PHE A 349 -2.16 9.55 -6.47
C PHE A 349 -3.64 9.93 -6.35
N GLY A 350 -4.16 10.06 -5.14
CA GLY A 350 -5.54 10.48 -4.90
C GLY A 350 -5.94 11.74 -5.69
N ASN A 351 -5.09 12.77 -5.66
CA ASN A 351 -5.28 14.01 -6.43
C ASN A 351 -5.33 13.75 -7.95
N LEU A 352 -4.36 12.99 -8.48
CA LEU A 352 -4.29 12.67 -9.91
C LEU A 352 -5.50 11.83 -10.38
N LEU A 353 -5.96 10.89 -9.54
CA LEU A 353 -7.12 10.04 -9.81
C LEU A 353 -8.44 10.84 -9.75
N ASP A 354 -8.55 11.82 -8.85
CA ASP A 354 -9.71 12.72 -8.78
C ASP A 354 -9.77 13.70 -9.95
N ALA A 355 -8.62 14.20 -10.40
CA ALA A 355 -8.53 15.08 -11.57
C ALA A 355 -8.64 14.34 -12.91
N GLY A 356 -8.73 13.01 -12.91
CA GLY A 356 -8.77 12.19 -14.12
C GLY A 356 -7.47 12.21 -14.93
N LEU A 357 -6.35 12.59 -14.30
CA LEU A 357 -5.03 12.67 -14.93
C LEU A 357 -4.34 11.30 -15.00
N ALA A 358 -4.59 10.44 -14.01
CA ALA A 358 -4.12 9.07 -13.97
C ALA A 358 -5.28 8.08 -13.86
N THR A 359 -5.05 6.84 -14.32
CA THR A 359 -6.01 5.74 -14.16
C THR A 359 -5.45 4.62 -13.33
N ILE A 360 -4.19 4.21 -13.57
CA ILE A 360 -3.49 3.17 -12.82
C ILE A 360 -2.28 3.79 -12.12
N CYS A 361 -2.06 3.40 -10.87
CA CYS A 361 -0.95 3.87 -10.06
C CYS A 361 -0.25 2.70 -9.36
N GLY A 362 1.03 2.86 -9.02
CA GLY A 362 1.75 1.86 -8.25
C GLY A 362 3.01 2.33 -7.54
N GLU A 363 3.45 1.51 -6.59
CA GLU A 363 4.62 1.69 -5.76
C GLU A 363 5.42 0.39 -5.73
N GLU A 364 6.75 0.49 -5.80
CA GLU A 364 7.70 -0.61 -5.65
C GLU A 364 7.51 -1.45 -4.38
N SER A 365 6.90 -0.86 -3.35
CA SER A 365 6.58 -1.51 -2.09
C SER A 365 5.35 -2.42 -2.19
N ALA A 366 5.28 -3.24 -3.25
CA ALA A 366 4.19 -4.19 -3.52
C ALA A 366 2.80 -3.53 -3.67
N GLY A 367 2.72 -2.26 -4.07
CA GLY A 367 1.45 -1.53 -4.11
C GLY A 367 0.98 -1.25 -5.53
N THR A 368 -0.23 -1.67 -5.89
CA THR A 368 -0.82 -1.32 -7.19
C THR A 368 -2.32 -1.04 -7.01
N GLY A 369 -2.87 -0.13 -7.80
CA GLY A 369 -4.30 0.19 -7.77
C GLY A 369 -4.71 1.06 -8.95
N SER A 370 -5.98 1.46 -8.97
CA SER A 370 -6.53 2.32 -10.03
C SER A 370 -7.63 3.23 -9.50
N ASN A 371 -8.24 4.03 -10.38
CA ASN A 371 -9.28 5.00 -10.05
C ASN A 371 -10.60 4.44 -9.50
N HIS A 372 -10.79 3.12 -9.45
CA HIS A 372 -11.99 2.47 -8.88
C HIS A 372 -12.18 2.82 -7.39
N VAL A 373 -11.08 2.85 -6.64
CA VAL A 373 -11.01 3.31 -5.25
C VAL A 373 -9.96 4.43 -5.11
N ARG A 374 -9.65 4.83 -3.88
CA ARG A 374 -8.59 5.82 -3.57
C ARG A 374 -7.54 5.26 -2.62
N GLU A 375 -7.37 3.95 -2.65
CA GLU A 375 -6.29 3.21 -1.98
C GLU A 375 -5.60 2.30 -2.99
N LYS A 376 -4.44 1.74 -2.60
CA LYS A 376 -3.93 0.57 -3.31
C LYS A 376 -4.90 -0.60 -3.13
N ASP A 377 -4.82 -1.59 -4.00
CA ASP A 377 -5.69 -2.77 -3.91
C ASP A 377 -4.98 -4.04 -4.41
N GLY A 378 -4.64 -4.91 -3.46
CA GLY A 378 -3.90 -6.12 -3.75
C GLY A 378 -4.71 -7.16 -4.52
N LEU A 379 -5.98 -7.37 -4.15
CA LEU A 379 -6.82 -8.37 -4.80
C LEU A 379 -7.31 -7.87 -6.17
N TRP A 380 -7.49 -6.56 -6.34
CA TRP A 380 -7.69 -5.95 -7.67
C TRP A 380 -6.52 -6.24 -8.61
N ALA A 381 -5.27 -6.11 -8.15
CA ALA A 381 -4.09 -6.37 -8.98
C ALA A 381 -4.03 -7.84 -9.41
N VAL A 382 -4.36 -8.76 -8.48
CA VAL A 382 -4.50 -10.19 -8.76
C VAL A 382 -5.57 -10.46 -9.82
N LEU A 383 -6.75 -9.84 -9.69
CA LEU A 383 -7.84 -10.05 -10.63
C LEU A 383 -7.53 -9.48 -12.02
N LEU A 384 -6.84 -8.34 -12.10
CA LEU A 384 -6.38 -7.81 -13.38
C LEU A 384 -5.35 -8.74 -14.04
N TRP A 385 -4.41 -9.29 -13.28
CA TRP A 385 -3.51 -10.35 -13.76
C TRP A 385 -4.27 -11.57 -14.30
N LEU A 386 -5.23 -12.11 -13.53
CA LEU A 386 -6.04 -13.24 -13.97
C LEU A 386 -6.86 -12.94 -15.23
N ASN A 387 -7.40 -11.72 -15.35
CA ASN A 387 -8.10 -11.29 -16.56
C ASN A 387 -7.16 -11.24 -17.77
N ILE A 388 -5.95 -10.70 -17.60
CA ILE A 388 -4.93 -10.65 -18.65
C ILE A 388 -4.56 -12.07 -19.09
N LEU A 389 -4.32 -12.98 -18.14
CA LEU A 389 -4.01 -14.39 -18.40
C LEU A 389 -5.16 -15.10 -19.13
N ALA A 390 -6.40 -14.85 -18.73
CA ALA A 390 -7.59 -15.44 -19.34
C ALA A 390 -7.76 -15.02 -20.81
N VAL A 391 -7.45 -13.76 -21.12
CA VAL A 391 -7.57 -13.23 -22.49
C VAL A 391 -6.36 -13.60 -23.35
N ARG A 392 -5.14 -13.47 -22.82
CA ARG A 392 -3.89 -13.72 -23.57
C ARG A 392 -3.61 -15.21 -23.76
N LYS A 393 -4.01 -16.06 -22.81
CA LYS A 393 -3.76 -17.51 -22.81
C LYS A 393 -2.27 -17.86 -22.90
N GLU A 394 -1.45 -17.07 -22.23
CA GLU A 394 0.01 -17.20 -22.15
C GLU A 394 0.41 -17.36 -20.68
N SER A 395 1.59 -17.92 -20.43
CA SER A 395 2.13 -17.97 -19.07
C SER A 395 2.56 -16.58 -18.59
N VAL A 396 2.63 -16.37 -17.28
CA VAL A 396 3.18 -15.13 -16.70
C VAL A 396 4.60 -14.88 -17.22
N LEU A 397 5.44 -15.93 -17.29
CA LEU A 397 6.81 -15.85 -17.80
C LEU A 397 6.86 -15.35 -19.24
N ASP A 398 6.00 -15.88 -20.11
CA ASP A 398 5.97 -15.47 -21.52
C ASP A 398 5.52 -14.01 -21.65
N ILE A 399 4.50 -13.60 -20.89
CA ILE A 399 4.03 -12.21 -20.89
C ILE A 399 5.15 -11.26 -20.43
N VAL A 400 5.88 -11.62 -19.37
CA VAL A 400 7.02 -10.84 -18.86
C VAL A 400 8.13 -10.74 -19.91
N LYS A 401 8.53 -11.85 -20.53
CA LYS A 401 9.57 -11.85 -21.58
C LYS A 401 9.16 -11.02 -22.80
N GLN A 402 7.90 -11.13 -23.23
CA GLN A 402 7.37 -10.31 -24.32
C GLN A 402 7.34 -8.82 -23.95
N HIS A 403 7.01 -8.49 -22.70
CA HIS A 403 7.05 -7.12 -22.20
C HIS A 403 8.47 -6.56 -22.25
N TRP A 404 9.45 -7.25 -21.69
CA TRP A 404 10.85 -6.79 -21.74
C TRP A 404 11.37 -6.66 -23.16
N ALA A 405 11.07 -7.60 -24.07
CA ALA A 405 11.43 -7.47 -25.48
C ALA A 405 10.79 -6.25 -26.17
N THR A 406 9.63 -5.79 -25.69
CA THR A 406 8.85 -4.70 -26.28
C THR A 406 9.23 -3.33 -25.72
N TYR A 407 9.60 -3.25 -24.44
CA TYR A 407 9.80 -2.01 -23.68
C TYR A 407 11.22 -1.83 -23.14
N GLY A 408 12.07 -2.86 -23.24
CA GLY A 408 13.31 -2.99 -22.47
C GLY A 408 13.04 -3.53 -21.06
N ARG A 409 14.09 -3.94 -20.35
CA ARG A 409 14.03 -4.40 -18.96
C ARG A 409 14.59 -3.33 -18.02
N ASN A 410 13.85 -3.00 -16.98
CA ASN A 410 14.32 -2.18 -15.87
C ASN A 410 14.72 -3.11 -14.72
N TYR A 411 15.97 -3.56 -14.71
CA TYR A 411 16.54 -4.28 -13.57
C TYR A 411 16.40 -3.41 -12.34
N TYR A 412 15.89 -3.97 -11.25
CA TYR A 412 15.52 -3.21 -10.06
C TYR A 412 15.79 -4.00 -8.79
N SER A 413 16.35 -3.34 -7.78
CA SER A 413 16.56 -3.87 -6.43
C SER A 413 16.39 -2.77 -5.39
N ARG A 414 15.73 -3.08 -4.27
CA ARG A 414 15.69 -2.20 -3.09
C ARG A 414 16.49 -2.80 -1.95
N HIS A 415 17.41 -2.00 -1.40
CA HIS A 415 18.24 -2.35 -0.25
C HIS A 415 17.81 -1.53 0.96
N ASP A 416 17.30 -2.20 1.99
CA ASP A 416 16.89 -1.58 3.24
C ASP A 416 17.95 -1.81 4.33
N TYR A 417 18.50 -0.71 4.85
CA TYR A 417 19.38 -0.69 6.01
C TYR A 417 18.54 -0.24 7.21
N GLU A 418 18.02 -1.21 7.94
CA GLU A 418 17.10 -0.97 9.06
C GLU A 418 17.85 -0.72 10.37
N GLU A 419 17.24 0.02 11.30
CA GLU A 419 17.80 0.30 12.64
C GLU A 419 19.21 0.92 12.59
N VAL A 420 19.42 1.81 11.62
CA VAL A 420 20.63 2.64 11.54
C VAL A 420 20.53 3.75 12.59
N ASP A 421 21.67 4.11 13.17
CA ASP A 421 21.76 5.28 14.05
C ASP A 421 21.20 6.53 13.34
N THR A 422 20.34 7.27 14.04
CA THR A 422 19.57 8.36 13.43
C THR A 422 20.46 9.51 12.98
N ASP A 423 21.49 9.84 13.77
CA ASP A 423 22.41 10.93 13.46
C ASP A 423 23.33 10.55 12.29
N ALA A 424 23.82 9.30 12.27
CA ALA A 424 24.57 8.76 11.15
C ALA A 424 23.77 8.78 9.83
N ALA A 425 22.51 8.32 9.89
CA ALA A 425 21.62 8.30 8.73
C ALA A 425 21.31 9.72 8.21
N ASN A 426 21.02 10.66 9.11
CA ASN A 426 20.82 12.07 8.78
C ASN A 426 22.08 12.71 8.19
N GLY A 427 23.24 12.43 8.78
CA GLY A 427 24.54 12.92 8.31
C GLY A 427 24.87 12.42 6.91
N LEU A 428 24.56 11.15 6.60
CA LEU A 428 24.70 10.58 5.26
C LEU A 428 23.88 11.35 4.23
N VAL A 429 22.59 11.56 4.48
CA VAL A 429 21.72 12.27 3.53
C VAL A 429 22.10 13.75 3.41
N ALA A 430 22.51 14.39 4.51
CA ALA A 430 23.00 15.76 4.49
C ALA A 430 24.26 15.90 3.62
N ASN A 431 25.18 14.94 3.69
CA ASN A 431 26.36 14.92 2.83
C ASN A 431 25.97 14.71 1.35
N LEU A 432 25.11 13.74 1.03
CA LEU A 432 24.60 13.55 -0.32
C LEU A 432 24.01 14.85 -0.91
N ARG A 433 23.17 15.55 -0.13
CA ARG A 433 22.59 16.84 -0.52
C ARG A 433 23.64 17.91 -0.80
N GLY A 434 24.71 17.94 0.00
CA GLY A 434 25.84 18.86 -0.20
C GLY A 434 26.64 18.59 -1.47
N GLU A 435 26.60 17.36 -2.00
CA GLU A 435 27.38 16.96 -3.18
C GLU A 435 26.61 17.07 -4.49
N LEU A 436 25.28 17.23 -4.47
CA LEU A 436 24.41 17.25 -5.65
C LEU A 436 24.92 18.09 -6.81
N ALA A 437 25.33 19.34 -6.55
CA ALA A 437 25.82 20.25 -7.59
C ALA A 437 27.16 19.81 -8.23
N THR A 438 27.89 18.91 -7.59
CA THR A 438 29.21 18.43 -8.03
C THR A 438 29.18 17.04 -8.65
N LEU A 439 28.05 16.32 -8.55
CA LEU A 439 27.92 14.96 -9.06
C LEU A 439 27.80 14.90 -10.60
N PRO A 440 27.02 15.76 -11.29
CA PRO A 440 26.89 15.73 -12.74
C PRO A 440 28.26 15.78 -13.45
N GLY A 441 28.47 14.86 -14.40
CA GLY A 441 29.71 14.71 -15.15
C GLY A 441 30.79 13.86 -14.48
N LYS A 442 30.65 13.48 -13.19
CA LYS A 442 31.56 12.50 -12.57
C LYS A 442 31.34 11.11 -13.16
N THR A 443 32.43 10.34 -13.21
CA THR A 443 32.43 8.98 -13.76
C THR A 443 32.92 7.99 -12.72
N PHE A 444 32.23 6.85 -12.65
CA PHE A 444 32.54 5.71 -11.80
C PHE A 444 32.61 4.45 -12.68
N GLY A 445 33.80 4.11 -13.17
CA GLY A 445 33.95 3.06 -14.18
C GLY A 445 33.26 3.44 -15.49
N ALA A 446 32.29 2.63 -15.93
CA ALA A 446 31.49 2.92 -17.13
C ALA A 446 30.27 3.82 -16.87
N LEU A 447 29.95 4.09 -15.60
CA LEU A 447 28.77 4.86 -15.21
C LEU A 447 29.13 6.34 -15.12
N LYS A 448 28.44 7.19 -15.89
CA LYS A 448 28.59 8.64 -15.84
C LYS A 448 27.31 9.28 -15.32
N VAL A 449 27.44 10.13 -14.31
CA VAL A 449 26.30 10.85 -13.73
C VAL A 449 25.83 11.91 -14.73
N GLU A 450 24.58 11.81 -15.16
CA GLU A 450 23.92 12.78 -16.02
C GLU A 450 23.35 13.92 -15.19
N THR A 451 22.55 13.60 -14.18
CA THR A 451 21.95 14.57 -13.25
C THR A 451 21.87 14.01 -11.83
N ALA A 452 21.84 14.90 -10.84
CA ALA A 452 21.56 14.54 -9.46
C ALA A 452 20.74 15.64 -8.80
N ASP A 453 19.69 15.27 -8.08
CA ASP A 453 18.80 16.21 -7.40
C ASP A 453 18.25 15.65 -6.07
N ASP A 454 17.59 16.53 -5.31
CA ASP A 454 16.71 16.13 -4.20
C ASP A 454 15.28 16.34 -4.66
N PHE A 455 14.56 15.24 -4.85
CA PHE A 455 13.26 15.23 -5.51
C PHE A 455 12.27 16.17 -4.82
N ALA A 456 11.65 17.02 -5.62
CA ALA A 456 10.57 17.89 -5.22
C ALA A 456 9.39 17.68 -6.18
N TYR A 457 8.20 17.58 -5.61
CA TYR A 457 6.97 17.38 -6.36
C TYR A 457 6.09 18.63 -6.22
N ASN A 458 5.64 19.14 -7.37
CA ASN A 458 4.64 20.19 -7.46
C ASN A 458 3.35 19.51 -7.92
N ASP A 459 2.36 19.42 -7.03
CA ASP A 459 1.11 18.74 -7.34
C ASP A 459 0.34 19.52 -8.42
N PRO A 460 -0.02 18.90 -9.55
CA PRO A 460 -0.67 19.61 -10.65
C PRO A 460 -2.13 19.97 -10.36
N VAL A 461 -2.72 19.43 -9.29
CA VAL A 461 -4.13 19.61 -8.93
C VAL A 461 -4.27 20.66 -7.84
N ASP A 462 -3.62 20.47 -6.69
CA ASP A 462 -3.75 21.38 -5.55
C ASP A 462 -2.62 22.42 -5.41
N GLN A 463 -1.61 22.35 -6.29
CA GLN A 463 -0.46 23.26 -6.34
C GLN A 463 0.43 23.23 -5.09
N SER A 464 0.26 22.22 -4.22
CA SER A 464 1.15 22.01 -3.08
C SER A 464 2.55 21.56 -3.53
N VAL A 465 3.55 21.84 -2.69
CA VAL A 465 4.95 21.58 -2.99
C VAL A 465 5.55 20.70 -1.90
N SER A 466 5.88 19.44 -2.23
CA SER A 466 6.57 18.52 -1.34
C SER A 466 8.04 18.45 -1.71
N LYS A 467 8.92 19.03 -0.88
CA LYS A 467 10.38 19.03 -1.08
C LYS A 467 11.05 17.90 -0.32
N ASN A 468 12.31 17.63 -0.63
CA ASN A 468 13.17 16.73 0.14
C ASN A 468 12.68 15.27 0.19
N GLN A 469 12.06 14.80 -0.89
CA GLN A 469 11.37 13.50 -0.94
C GLN A 469 12.31 12.32 -1.25
N GLY A 470 13.57 12.60 -1.60
CA GLY A 470 14.62 11.60 -1.80
C GLY A 470 15.69 12.11 -2.75
N VAL A 471 16.94 11.74 -2.49
CA VAL A 471 18.07 12.09 -3.36
C VAL A 471 18.09 11.12 -4.54
N ARG A 472 18.19 11.65 -5.77
CA ARG A 472 18.28 10.86 -6.99
C ARG A 472 19.60 11.13 -7.69
N ILE A 473 20.23 10.07 -8.18
CA ILE A 473 21.42 10.12 -9.03
C ILE A 473 21.07 9.37 -10.30
N LEU A 474 21.01 10.09 -11.41
CA LEU A 474 20.63 9.56 -12.71
C LEU A 474 21.89 9.47 -13.58
N PHE A 475 22.07 8.33 -14.22
CA PHE A 475 23.22 8.03 -15.06
C PHE A 475 22.82 8.04 -16.54
N GLU A 476 23.77 8.41 -17.40
CA GLU A 476 23.59 8.28 -18.84
C GLU A 476 23.20 6.82 -19.19
N GLY A 477 22.24 6.66 -20.10
CA GLY A 477 21.69 5.34 -20.45
C GLY A 477 20.47 4.90 -19.64
N GLY A 478 19.98 5.74 -18.72
CA GLY A 478 18.70 5.53 -18.04
C GLY A 478 18.77 4.73 -16.74
N SER A 479 19.98 4.42 -16.26
CA SER A 479 20.18 3.85 -14.92
C SER A 479 20.06 4.92 -13.84
N ARG A 480 19.68 4.53 -12.62
CA ARG A 480 19.56 5.45 -11.49
C ARG A 480 19.75 4.79 -10.13
N VAL A 481 20.14 5.61 -9.16
CA VAL A 481 20.17 5.27 -7.74
C VAL A 481 19.38 6.31 -6.97
N VAL A 482 18.51 5.86 -6.07
CA VAL A 482 17.70 6.73 -5.21
C VAL A 482 17.98 6.42 -3.75
N PHE A 483 18.09 7.46 -2.91
CA PHE A 483 18.28 7.34 -1.45
C PHE A 483 17.13 8.00 -0.71
N ARG A 484 16.53 7.27 0.24
CA ARG A 484 15.47 7.79 1.12
C ARG A 484 15.66 7.34 2.56
N LEU A 485 15.39 8.24 3.50
CA LEU A 485 15.19 7.87 4.90
C LEU A 485 13.70 7.63 5.13
N SER A 486 13.34 6.45 5.62
CA SER A 486 11.97 6.14 6.00
C SER A 486 11.69 6.62 7.43
N GLY A 487 10.49 7.18 7.64
CA GLY A 487 9.96 7.52 8.95
C GLY A 487 8.93 6.51 9.50
N THR A 488 8.81 5.33 8.88
CA THR A 488 7.80 4.32 9.24
C THR A 488 8.27 3.31 10.29
N GLY A 489 9.55 3.33 10.67
CA GLY A 489 10.09 2.44 11.68
C GLY A 489 9.62 2.81 13.09
N THR A 490 9.38 1.80 13.93
CA THR A 490 9.13 1.98 15.37
C THR A 490 10.42 2.04 16.19
N SER A 491 11.57 1.69 15.58
CA SER A 491 12.92 1.67 16.17
C SER A 491 13.97 2.18 15.17
N GLY A 492 14.73 3.22 15.53
CA GLY A 492 15.84 3.75 14.72
C GLY A 492 15.41 4.39 13.37
N ALA A 493 16.39 4.68 12.52
CA ALA A 493 16.17 5.14 11.15
C ALA A 493 16.37 4.00 10.13
N THR A 494 15.61 4.02 9.04
CA THR A 494 15.82 3.08 7.92
C THR A 494 16.27 3.85 6.68
N LEU A 495 17.48 3.56 6.19
CA LEU A 495 17.94 4.02 4.89
C LEU A 495 17.52 3.03 3.81
N ARG A 496 16.76 3.50 2.82
CA ARG A 496 16.37 2.74 1.64
C ARG A 496 17.15 3.22 0.43
N VAL A 497 17.81 2.29 -0.25
CA VAL A 497 18.56 2.53 -1.48
C VAL A 497 17.90 1.74 -2.61
N TYR A 498 17.45 2.45 -3.63
CA TYR A 498 16.78 1.84 -4.79
C TYR A 498 17.74 1.94 -5.97
N VAL A 499 18.01 0.80 -6.60
CA VAL A 499 19.01 0.69 -7.66
C VAL A 499 18.32 0.18 -8.91
N GLU A 500 18.48 0.90 -10.02
CA GLU A 500 17.85 0.56 -11.28
C GLU A 500 18.80 0.68 -12.46
N ARG A 501 18.74 -0.30 -13.37
CA ARG A 501 19.39 -0.28 -14.68
C ARG A 501 18.36 -0.53 -15.77
N PHE A 502 18.30 0.39 -16.74
CA PHE A 502 17.58 0.15 -17.98
C PHE A 502 18.47 -0.64 -18.96
N GLU A 503 17.96 -1.76 -19.47
CA GLU A 503 18.61 -2.59 -20.47
C GLU A 503 17.71 -2.75 -21.70
N PRO A 504 18.01 -2.06 -22.81
CA PRO A 504 17.22 -2.17 -24.03
C PRO A 504 17.53 -3.43 -24.85
N ASP A 505 18.69 -4.09 -24.67
CA ASP A 505 19.08 -5.26 -25.46
C ASP A 505 18.44 -6.56 -24.93
N PRO A 506 17.54 -7.21 -25.70
CA PRO A 506 16.91 -8.46 -25.29
C PRO A 506 17.88 -9.60 -24.99
N ALA A 507 19.07 -9.61 -25.61
CA ALA A 507 20.09 -10.62 -25.34
C ALA A 507 20.66 -10.54 -23.92
N ARG A 508 20.42 -9.42 -23.22
CA ARG A 508 20.92 -9.14 -21.87
C ARG A 508 19.83 -9.20 -20.81
N HIS A 509 18.60 -9.57 -21.17
CA HIS A 509 17.46 -9.61 -20.24
C HIS A 509 17.44 -10.81 -19.32
N ASP A 510 18.27 -11.84 -19.54
CA ASP A 510 18.32 -13.04 -18.70
C ASP A 510 19.48 -13.02 -17.68
N ILE A 511 20.20 -11.90 -17.53
CA ILE A 511 21.23 -11.74 -16.48
C ILE A 511 20.55 -11.73 -15.11
N ASP A 512 21.19 -12.33 -14.10
CA ASP A 512 20.74 -12.25 -12.71
C ASP A 512 20.64 -10.78 -12.26
N THR A 513 19.59 -10.44 -11.51
CA THR A 513 19.31 -9.05 -11.14
C THR A 513 20.43 -8.44 -10.30
N GLN A 514 21.02 -9.18 -9.35
CA GLN A 514 22.09 -8.64 -8.51
C GLN A 514 23.40 -8.52 -9.30
N GLU A 515 23.67 -9.46 -10.20
CA GLU A 515 24.79 -9.35 -11.14
C GLU A 515 24.66 -8.11 -12.05
N ALA A 516 23.48 -7.90 -12.64
CA ALA A 516 23.20 -6.77 -13.52
C ALA A 516 23.30 -5.40 -12.81
N LEU A 517 23.12 -5.37 -11.48
CA LEU A 517 23.14 -4.15 -10.67
C LEU A 517 24.44 -3.95 -9.87
N ALA A 518 25.38 -4.90 -9.91
CA ALA A 518 26.52 -4.95 -9.00
C ALA A 518 27.39 -3.68 -9.02
N ASP A 519 27.67 -3.12 -10.20
CA ASP A 519 28.44 -1.88 -10.35
C ASP A 519 27.67 -0.66 -9.82
N LEU A 520 26.37 -0.56 -10.07
CA LEU A 520 25.51 0.51 -9.53
C LEU A 520 25.39 0.43 -8.01
N ILE A 521 25.30 -0.77 -7.44
CA ILE A 521 25.31 -0.99 -5.98
C ILE A 521 26.62 -0.49 -5.38
N ALA A 522 27.76 -0.83 -6.00
CA ALA A 522 29.08 -0.36 -5.56
C ALA A 522 29.20 1.17 -5.68
N VAL A 523 28.67 1.77 -6.75
CA VAL A 523 28.63 3.23 -6.92
C VAL A 523 27.75 3.91 -5.88
N ALA A 524 26.61 3.29 -5.52
CA ALA A 524 25.74 3.81 -4.47
C ALA A 524 26.47 3.94 -3.12
N ASP A 525 27.22 2.91 -2.72
CA ASP A 525 28.05 2.97 -1.51
C ASP A 525 29.21 3.96 -1.65
N ALA A 526 29.88 4.02 -2.81
CA ALA A 526 30.98 4.94 -3.04
C ALA A 526 30.56 6.41 -2.96
N ILE A 527 29.36 6.76 -3.44
CA ILE A 527 28.84 8.13 -3.39
C ILE A 527 28.28 8.46 -2.00
N ALA A 528 27.48 7.59 -1.40
CA ALA A 528 26.83 7.89 -0.13
C ALA A 528 27.71 7.63 1.10
N GLY A 529 28.75 6.79 0.96
CA GLY A 529 29.55 6.30 2.07
C GLY A 529 28.70 5.48 3.05
N ILE A 530 27.85 4.57 2.56
CA ILE A 530 26.88 3.83 3.40
C ILE A 530 27.66 3.06 4.46
N LYS A 531 28.62 2.24 4.04
CA LYS A 531 29.42 1.41 4.95
C LYS A 531 30.20 2.23 5.97
N SER A 532 30.90 3.28 5.51
CA SER A 532 31.76 4.09 6.38
C SER A 532 30.98 4.94 7.38
N ARG A 533 29.76 5.37 7.05
CA ARG A 533 28.92 6.21 7.91
C ARG A 533 28.02 5.41 8.84
N THR A 534 27.45 4.32 8.35
CA THR A 534 26.46 3.52 9.10
C THR A 534 27.06 2.31 9.81
N GLY A 535 28.28 1.91 9.45
CA GLY A 535 28.91 0.68 9.94
C GLY A 535 28.27 -0.60 9.38
N ARG A 536 27.33 -0.50 8.43
CA ARG A 536 26.66 -1.65 7.82
C ARG A 536 27.42 -2.12 6.58
N ASP A 537 27.88 -3.36 6.61
CA ASP A 537 28.55 -4.00 5.46
C ASP A 537 27.58 -4.51 4.38
N ALA A 538 26.32 -4.73 4.75
CA ALA A 538 25.27 -5.25 3.88
C ALA A 538 23.90 -4.68 4.31
N PRO A 539 22.92 -4.62 3.39
CA PRO A 539 21.55 -4.29 3.76
C PRO A 539 20.93 -5.37 4.65
N THR A 540 19.99 -4.96 5.49
CA THR A 540 19.19 -5.89 6.31
C THR A 540 18.23 -6.69 5.45
N VAL A 541 17.62 -6.04 4.45
CA VAL A 541 16.66 -6.66 3.51
C VAL A 541 16.99 -6.24 2.08
N ILE A 542 16.87 -7.19 1.15
CA ILE A 542 16.95 -6.97 -0.30
C ILE A 542 15.62 -7.40 -0.90
N THR A 543 15.01 -6.55 -1.73
CA THR A 543 13.72 -6.80 -2.39
C THR A 543 13.80 -6.59 -3.89
#